data_AF-A0A5K1JZV9-F1
#
_entry.id   AF-A0A5K1JZV9-F1
#
_cell.length_a   1.000
_cell.length_b   1.000
_cell.length_c   1.000
_cell.angle_alpha   90.00
_cell.angle_beta   90.00
_cell.angle_gamma   90.00
#
_symmetry.space_group_name_H-M   'P 1'
#
loop_
_entity.id
_entity.type
_entity.pdbx_description
1 polymer ?
#
loop_
_entity_poly.entity_id
_entity_poly.type
_entity_poly.pdbx_seq_one_letter_code
_entity_poly.pdbx_strand_id
1 'polypeptide(L)'
;MDFPVYGLSTYGSHGSLSQTWYSEEDKCCYAVDQVPGKYHFDIRERDGIIRYIAFLVQMKDHAEELRLRFESVRESIVTKLSTSEGQESLRWTLDAQVKTYSVELESMLTWIPFNWE
;
A
#
# COMPACT_ATOMS: atom_id res chain seq x y z
N MET A 1 -1.79 15.86 7.74
CA MET A 1 -2.81 14.85 7.39
C MET A 1 -2.11 13.87 6.50
N ASP A 2 -1.97 12.62 6.94
CA ASP A 2 -1.31 11.58 6.17
C ASP A 2 -2.02 11.41 4.82
N PHE A 3 -1.24 11.43 3.74
CA PHE A 3 -1.79 11.31 2.39
C PHE A 3 -1.93 9.83 2.06
N PRO A 4 -3.16 9.29 1.98
CA PRO A 4 -3.34 7.90 1.67
C PRO A 4 -2.89 7.61 0.24
N VAL A 5 -2.09 6.58 0.09
CA VAL A 5 -1.73 5.99 -1.20
C VAL A 5 -2.79 4.96 -1.55
N TYR A 6 -3.53 5.21 -2.63
CA TYR A 6 -4.47 4.24 -3.16
C TYR A 6 -3.75 3.24 -4.07
N GLY A 7 -4.26 2.02 -4.13
CA GLY A 7 -3.67 0.94 -4.89
C GLY A 7 -4.68 -0.14 -5.24
N LEU A 8 -4.17 -1.20 -5.88
CA LEU A 8 -4.96 -2.38 -6.24
C LEU A 8 -4.33 -3.62 -5.64
N SER A 9 -5.11 -4.32 -4.82
CA SER A 9 -4.79 -5.68 -4.40
C SER A 9 -5.45 -6.66 -5.37
N THR A 10 -4.72 -7.68 -5.83
CA THR A 10 -5.25 -8.68 -6.75
C THR A 10 -5.20 -10.08 -6.15
N TYR A 11 -6.28 -10.84 -6.28
CA TYR A 11 -6.37 -12.24 -5.88
C TYR A 11 -7.06 -13.06 -6.98
N GLY A 12 -6.26 -13.82 -7.74
CA GLY A 12 -6.75 -14.50 -8.94
C GLY A 12 -7.23 -13.51 -9.99
N SER A 13 -8.48 -13.67 -10.46
CA SER A 13 -9.13 -12.78 -11.44
C SER A 13 -9.79 -11.54 -10.81
N HIS A 14 -9.69 -11.36 -9.50
CA HIS A 14 -10.37 -10.27 -8.81
C HIS A 14 -9.36 -9.20 -8.39
N GLY A 15 -9.76 -7.93 -8.52
CA GLY A 15 -9.06 -6.80 -7.95
C GLY A 15 -9.91 -6.10 -6.88
N SER A 16 -9.28 -5.62 -5.81
CA SER A 16 -9.90 -4.76 -4.80
C SER A 16 -9.09 -3.49 -4.61
N LEU A 17 -9.80 -2.41 -4.25
CA LEU A 17 -9.16 -1.17 -3.84
C LEU A 17 -8.37 -1.42 -2.56
N SER A 18 -7.10 -1.04 -2.56
CA SER A 18 -6.30 -0.91 -1.35
C SER A 18 -5.99 0.54 -1.04
N GLN A 19 -5.86 0.83 0.24
CA GLN A 19 -5.48 2.14 0.76
C GLN A 19 -4.41 1.95 1.81
N THR A 20 -3.32 2.69 1.67
CA THR A 20 -2.20 2.67 2.61
C THR A 20 -1.92 4.07 3.12
N TRP A 21 -1.77 4.25 4.42
CA TRP A 21 -1.38 5.52 5.02
C TRP A 21 -0.48 5.31 6.23
N TYR A 22 0.35 6.30 6.54
CA TYR A 22 1.07 6.36 7.80
C TYR A 22 0.13 6.93 8.89
N SER A 23 0.14 6.39 10.10
CA SER A 23 -0.52 6.98 11.26
C SER A 23 0.53 7.65 12.13
N GLU A 24 0.46 8.97 12.25
CA GLU A 24 1.33 9.73 13.15
C GLU A 24 1.10 9.41 14.62
N GLU A 25 -0.10 8.95 15.00
CA GLU A 25 -0.45 8.56 16.37
C GLU A 25 0.19 7.21 16.73
N ASP A 26 0.00 6.21 15.87
CA ASP A 26 0.46 4.84 16.10
C ASP A 26 1.91 4.59 15.64
N LYS A 27 2.50 5.57 14.95
CA LYS A 27 3.83 5.52 14.33
C LYS A 27 4.03 4.33 13.40
N CYS A 28 2.98 3.90 12.71
CA CYS A 28 3.01 2.74 11.81
C CYS A 28 2.28 3.03 10.49
N CYS A 29 2.51 2.21 9.46
CA CYS A 29 1.70 2.24 8.25
C CYS A 29 0.55 1.24 8.34
N TYR A 30 -0.66 1.70 8.10
CA TYR A 30 -1.81 0.86 7.85
C TYR A 30 -1.92 0.60 6.36
N ALA A 31 -2.16 -0.65 5.98
CA ALA A 31 -2.61 -1.02 4.66
C ALA A 31 -3.93 -1.77 4.84
N VAL A 32 -4.99 -1.25 4.25
CA VAL A 32 -6.30 -1.93 4.22
C VAL A 32 -6.63 -2.23 2.77
N ASP A 33 -6.98 -3.47 2.50
CA ASP A 33 -7.79 -3.76 1.34
C ASP A 33 -9.26 -3.67 1.76
N GLN A 34 -10.05 -2.99 0.95
CA GLN A 34 -11.48 -3.16 1.08
C GLN A 34 -11.75 -4.59 0.58
N VAL A 35 -12.11 -5.51 1.48
CA VAL A 35 -12.64 -6.83 1.09
C VAL A 35 -14.16 -6.76 1.16
N PRO A 36 -14.88 -6.72 0.03
CA PRO A 36 -16.32 -6.64 0.13
C PRO A 36 -16.95 -7.57 -0.91
N GLY A 37 -17.32 -8.79 -0.51
CA GLY A 37 -18.22 -9.69 -1.25
C GLY A 37 -18.38 -9.39 -2.75
N LYS A 38 -19.43 -8.64 -3.14
CA LYS A 38 -19.82 -8.33 -4.53
C LYS A 38 -19.13 -7.12 -5.21
N TYR A 39 -18.26 -6.38 -4.54
CA TYR A 39 -17.75 -5.08 -5.02
C TYR A 39 -16.34 -5.13 -5.62
N HIS A 40 -15.73 -6.31 -5.73
CA HIS A 40 -14.46 -6.49 -6.44
C HIS A 40 -14.59 -6.22 -7.95
N PHE A 41 -13.47 -5.88 -8.58
CA PHE A 41 -13.35 -5.84 -10.04
C PHE A 41 -13.20 -7.29 -10.53
N ASP A 42 -14.26 -7.89 -11.10
CA ASP A 42 -14.14 -9.16 -11.83
C ASP A 42 -13.74 -8.86 -13.28
N ILE A 43 -12.47 -9.05 -13.60
CA ILE A 43 -11.93 -8.75 -14.94
C ILE A 43 -12.42 -9.73 -16.02
N ARG A 44 -13.18 -10.76 -15.64
CA ARG A 44 -13.85 -11.68 -16.57
C ARG A 44 -15.20 -11.13 -17.04
N GLU A 45 -15.79 -10.20 -16.29
CA GLU A 45 -17.06 -9.57 -16.62
C GLU A 45 -16.85 -8.19 -17.25
N ARG A 46 -17.66 -7.84 -18.25
CA ARG A 46 -17.57 -6.56 -18.96
C ARG A 46 -17.68 -5.36 -17.99
N ASP A 47 -18.60 -5.42 -17.05
CA ASP A 47 -18.81 -4.35 -16.07
C ASP A 47 -17.64 -4.26 -15.08
N GLY A 48 -17.02 -5.39 -14.73
CA GLY A 48 -15.81 -5.39 -13.92
C GLY A 48 -14.60 -4.78 -14.64
N ILE A 49 -14.43 -5.06 -15.94
CA ILE A 49 -13.40 -4.43 -16.78
C ILE A 49 -13.60 -2.91 -16.86
N ILE A 50 -14.83 -2.44 -17.08
CA ILE A 50 -15.12 -0.99 -17.17
C ILE A 50 -14.77 -0.29 -15.85
N ARG A 51 -15.19 -0.86 -14.71
CA ARG A 51 -14.87 -0.33 -13.38
C ARG A 51 -13.36 -0.33 -13.12
N TYR A 52 -12.66 -1.38 -13.55
CA TYR A 52 -11.20 -1.47 -13.44
C TYR A 52 -10.49 -0.38 -14.26
N ILE A 53 -10.89 -0.15 -15.51
CA ILE A 53 -10.31 0.91 -16.35
C ILE A 53 -10.57 2.29 -15.72
N ALA A 54 -11.79 2.55 -15.25
CA ALA A 54 -12.11 3.81 -14.59
C ALA A 54 -11.25 4.04 -13.33
N PHE A 55 -10.98 2.97 -12.57
CA PHE A 55 -10.07 3.01 -11.45
C PHE A 55 -8.63 3.31 -11.89
N LEU A 56 -8.12 2.68 -12.95
CA LEU A 56 -6.78 2.95 -13.48
C LEU A 56 -6.59 4.41 -13.90
N VAL A 57 -7.63 5.04 -14.46
CA VAL A 57 -7.58 6.47 -14.82
C VAL A 57 -7.42 7.33 -13.56
N GLN A 58 -8.20 7.08 -12.52
CA GLN A 58 -8.07 7.81 -11.24
C GLN A 58 -6.70 7.56 -10.58
N MET A 59 -6.18 6.33 -10.67
CA MET A 59 -4.85 5.98 -10.18
C MET A 59 -3.75 6.75 -10.90
N LYS A 60 -3.89 7.02 -12.20
CA LYS A 60 -2.95 7.85 -12.94
C LYS A 60 -2.92 9.28 -12.41
N ASP A 61 -4.08 9.88 -12.18
CA ASP A 61 -4.17 11.25 -11.66
C ASP A 61 -3.59 11.33 -10.23
N HIS A 62 -3.88 10.33 -9.41
CA HIS A 62 -3.30 10.19 -8.08
C HIS A 62 -1.77 10.01 -8.11
N ALA A 63 -1.25 9.23 -9.06
CA ALA A 63 0.18 9.05 -9.24
C ALA A 63 0.89 10.35 -9.64
N GLU A 64 0.27 11.19 -10.50
CA GLU A 64 0.80 12.52 -10.81
C GLU A 64 0.81 13.42 -9.58
N GLU A 65 -0.23 13.38 -8.75
CA GLU A 65 -0.25 14.12 -7.49
C GLU A 65 0.87 13.66 -6.55
N LEU A 66 1.08 12.36 -6.38
CA LEU A 66 2.18 11.79 -5.60
C LEU A 66 3.54 12.23 -6.14
N ARG A 67 3.71 12.26 -7.46
CA ARG A 67 4.93 12.74 -8.11
C ARG A 67 5.18 14.21 -7.78
N LEU A 68 4.18 15.08 -7.92
CA LEU A 68 4.30 16.51 -7.60
C LEU A 68 4.64 16.74 -6.12
N ARG A 69 3.99 15.99 -5.22
CA ARG A 69 4.30 16.02 -3.79
C ARG A 69 5.73 15.58 -3.52
N PHE A 70 6.18 14.48 -4.13
CA PHE A 70 7.55 14.01 -4.00
C PHE A 70 8.57 15.05 -4.49
N GLU A 71 8.37 15.64 -5.67
CA GLU A 71 9.26 16.69 -6.19
C GLU A 71 9.36 17.88 -5.24
N SER A 72 8.25 18.25 -4.56
CA SER A 72 8.26 19.36 -3.58
C SER A 72 9.11 19.10 -2.34
N VAL A 73 9.34 17.82 -1.98
CA VAL A 73 10.14 17.43 -0.80
C VAL A 73 11.47 16.74 -1.16
N ARG A 74 11.75 16.58 -2.46
CA ARG A 74 12.87 15.80 -2.98
C ARG A 74 14.21 16.21 -2.39
N GLU A 75 14.53 17.50 -2.38
CA GLU A 75 15.79 18.02 -1.83
C GLU A 75 15.96 17.70 -0.33
N SER A 76 14.86 17.77 0.42
CA SER A 76 14.85 17.40 1.85
C SER A 76 15.14 15.90 2.02
N ILE A 77 14.54 15.04 1.19
CA ILE A 77 14.80 13.60 1.19
C ILE A 77 16.26 13.30 0.83
N VAL A 78 16.80 13.93 -0.22
CA VAL A 78 18.21 13.75 -0.63
C VAL A 78 19.16 14.17 0.48
N THR A 79 18.89 15.30 1.13
CA THR A 79 19.66 15.76 2.30
C THR A 79 19.58 14.75 3.43
N LYS A 80 18.39 14.20 3.71
CA LYS A 80 18.20 13.18 4.74
C LYS A 80 18.97 11.90 4.42
N LEU A 81 19.02 11.48 3.16
CA LEU A 81 19.80 10.31 2.71
C LEU A 81 21.32 10.49 2.85
N SER A 82 21.82 11.71 3.06
CA SER A 82 23.26 11.96 3.27
C SER A 82 23.76 11.53 4.65
N THR A 83 22.86 11.26 5.60
CA THR A 83 23.20 10.83 6.96
C THR A 83 22.79 9.39 7.23
N SER A 84 23.54 8.68 8.08
CA SER A 84 23.20 7.31 8.46
C SER A 84 21.85 7.22 9.18
N GLU A 85 21.56 8.15 10.09
CA GLU A 85 20.26 8.26 10.77
C GLU A 85 19.12 8.48 9.78
N GLY A 86 19.34 9.34 8.79
CA GLY A 86 18.34 9.62 7.77
C GLY A 86 18.10 8.44 6.83
N GLN A 87 19.17 7.72 6.44
CA GLN A 87 19.08 6.46 5.70
C GLN A 87 18.28 5.40 6.47
N GLU A 88 18.54 5.24 7.77
CA GLU A 88 17.78 4.33 8.62
C GLU A 88 16.30 4.74 8.75
N SER A 89 16.03 6.04 8.89
CA SER A 89 14.66 6.55 8.99
C SER A 89 13.82 6.31 7.73
N LEU A 90 14.47 6.21 6.56
CA LEU A 90 13.83 5.94 5.27
C LEU A 90 13.83 4.44 4.90
N ARG A 91 14.51 3.60 5.69
CA ARG A 91 14.62 2.16 5.44
C ARG A 91 13.38 1.41 5.95
N TRP A 92 12.31 1.51 5.17
CA TRP A 92 11.01 0.89 5.41
C TRP A 92 10.77 -0.36 4.57
N THR A 93 11.77 -1.26 4.49
CA THR A 93 11.56 -2.58 3.86
C THR A 93 10.96 -3.56 4.87
N LEU A 94 10.17 -4.54 4.41
CA LEU A 94 9.63 -5.61 5.26
C LEU A 94 10.76 -6.25 6.10
N ASP A 95 11.88 -6.58 5.46
CA ASP A 95 13.08 -7.12 6.10
C ASP A 95 13.64 -6.22 7.22
N ALA A 96 13.67 -4.90 7.00
CA ALA A 96 14.14 -3.96 8.00
C ALA A 96 13.18 -3.89 9.19
N GLN A 97 11.87 -3.90 8.94
CA GLN A 97 10.85 -3.86 10.00
C GLN A 97 10.82 -5.17 10.79
N VAL A 98 10.89 -6.33 10.13
CA VAL A 98 10.97 -7.65 10.77
C VAL A 98 12.19 -7.75 11.68
N LYS A 99 13.36 -7.27 11.23
CA LYS A 99 14.59 -7.24 12.04
C LYS A 99 14.50 -6.26 13.21
N THR A 100 13.92 -5.08 13.02
CA THR A 100 13.82 -4.04 14.07
C THR A 100 12.83 -4.43 15.17
N TYR A 101 11.70 -5.02 14.81
CA TYR A 101 10.62 -5.34 15.75
C TYR A 101 10.57 -6.83 16.14
N SER A 102 11.54 -7.64 15.70
CA SER A 102 11.61 -9.08 15.97
C SER A 102 10.29 -9.80 15.69
N VAL A 103 9.62 -9.42 14.60
CA VAL A 103 8.34 -10.03 14.22
C VAL A 103 8.61 -11.45 13.75
N GLU A 104 8.20 -12.45 14.53
CA GLU A 104 8.21 -13.85 14.10
C GLU A 104 7.16 -14.04 13.01
N LEU A 105 7.60 -14.02 11.74
CA LEU A 105 6.75 -14.19 10.55
C LEU A 105 5.89 -15.47 10.59
N GLU A 106 6.36 -16.52 11.29
CA GLU A 106 5.63 -17.79 11.46
C GLU A 106 4.34 -17.64 12.29
N SER A 107 4.26 -16.65 13.18
CA SER A 107 3.07 -16.41 14.01
C SER A 107 1.96 -15.61 13.31
N MET A 108 2.27 -14.90 12.22
CA MET A 108 1.29 -14.11 11.44
C MET A 108 0.66 -14.92 10.31
N LEU A 109 1.37 -15.92 9.76
CA LEU A 109 0.83 -16.82 8.72
C LEU A 109 -0.12 -17.89 9.28
N THR A 110 -0.17 -18.08 10.60
CA THR A 110 -1.02 -19.09 11.26
C THR A 110 -2.42 -18.59 11.60
N TRP A 111 -2.70 -17.29 11.44
CA TRP A 111 -4.00 -16.68 11.77
C TRP A 111 -4.99 -16.56 10.60
N ILE A 112 -4.63 -16.99 9.39
CA ILE A 112 -5.60 -17.15 8.31
C ILE A 112 -6.06 -18.61 8.31
N PRO A 113 -7.22 -18.96 8.91
CA PRO A 113 -7.83 -20.24 8.62
C PRO A 113 -8.23 -20.22 7.14
N PHE A 114 -7.38 -20.79 6.30
CA PHE A 114 -7.73 -21.16 4.93
C PHE A 114 -8.71 -22.34 4.99
N ASN A 115 -9.97 -22.06 5.29
CA ASN A 115 -11.06 -22.99 5.03
C ASN A 115 -11.47 -22.82 3.56
N TRP A 116 -10.91 -23.68 2.71
CA TRP A 116 -11.49 -23.94 1.38
C TRP A 116 -12.67 -24.89 1.56
N GLU A 117 -13.85 -24.34 1.82
CA GLU A 117 -15.13 -25.01 1.53
C GLU A 117 -15.85 -24.28 0.40
#